data_AF-A0A960YMQ8-F1
#
_entry.id   AF-A0A960YMQ8-F1
#
_cell.length_a   1.000
_cell.length_b   1.000
_cell.length_c   1.000
_cell.angle_alpha   90.00
_cell.angle_beta   90.00
_cell.angle_gamma   90.00
#
_symmetry.space_group_name_H-M   'P 1'
#
loop_
_entity.id
_entity.type
_entity.pdbx_description
1 polymer ?
#
loop_
_entity_poly.entity_id
_entity_poly.type
_entity_poly.pdbx_seq_one_letter_code
_entity_poly.pdbx_strand_id
1 'polypeptide(L)'
;MKRISILALLSILVLVGCDFHASIDLSFSHVMRVLRSKAESGIPSRAVIRLEMASSESCEEKKSRVGEILSRYYGAPESLICKEQNFSSFLEATVPLNVSRRGGELNDKITAIQLDETAEGIEIRVAMDRGSFERMQKEMEEAFFQKPEVKDLSLNLRFHNDARQTLISSTKFVYVDNRPLPMESKVNLDPGRTVEIRLSDVARDYVYQQGALTVLTVKGTVEGKPFSEVEFLPAPEKQPNTTAQPSPSTVPTDKGTQGQASSEGSSGPADVRLQNKDFEAIKGKMQELIHQESAIGGM
;
A
#
# COMPACT_ATOMS: atom_id res chain seq x y z
N MET A 1 -5.45 -27.55 53.20
CA MET A 1 -4.72 -26.49 52.46
C MET A 1 -4.37 -27.00 51.05
N LYS A 2 -5.29 -26.88 50.08
CA LYS A 2 -5.17 -27.42 48.70
C LYS A 2 -6.11 -26.64 47.77
N ARG A 3 -5.94 -25.33 47.65
CA ARG A 3 -6.74 -24.49 46.71
C ARG A 3 -5.96 -23.36 46.03
N ILE A 4 -4.65 -23.23 46.29
CA ILE A 4 -3.87 -22.07 45.81
C ILE A 4 -3.05 -22.39 44.52
N SER A 5 -2.85 -23.65 44.15
CA SER A 5 -2.05 -24.01 42.95
C SER A 5 -2.77 -23.87 41.60
N ILE A 6 -4.08 -23.58 41.56
CA ILE A 6 -4.83 -23.47 40.29
C ILE A 6 -4.78 -22.04 39.73
N LEU A 7 -4.48 -21.02 40.55
CA LEU A 7 -4.51 -19.62 40.12
C LEU A 7 -3.21 -19.16 39.40
N ALA A 8 -2.10 -19.88 39.58
CA ALA A 8 -0.82 -19.55 38.93
C ALA A 8 -0.70 -20.09 37.50
N LEU A 9 -1.58 -21.02 37.08
CA LEU A 9 -1.57 -21.61 35.74
C LEU A 9 -2.39 -20.81 34.72
N LEU A 10 -3.28 -19.92 35.19
CA LEU A 10 -4.11 -19.06 34.33
C LEU A 10 -3.39 -17.77 33.90
N SER A 11 -2.19 -17.52 34.42
CA SER A 11 -1.40 -16.30 34.14
C SER A 11 -0.48 -16.41 32.92
N ILE A 12 -0.44 -17.58 32.27
CA ILE A 12 0.09 -17.71 30.90
C ILE A 12 -1.02 -17.25 29.95
N LEU A 13 -1.44 -15.98 30.11
CA LEU A 13 -2.30 -15.33 29.13
C LEU A 13 -1.40 -15.08 27.93
N VAL A 14 -1.57 -15.92 26.93
CA VAL A 14 -0.77 -15.97 25.72
C VAL A 14 -0.78 -14.58 25.06
N LEU A 15 0.37 -13.90 25.06
CA LEU A 15 0.61 -12.76 24.17
C LEU A 15 0.79 -13.31 22.76
N VAL A 16 -0.31 -13.70 22.11
CA VAL A 16 -0.30 -13.93 20.66
C VAL A 16 -0.48 -12.56 20.02
N GLY A 17 0.63 -11.91 19.67
CA GLY A 17 0.58 -10.86 18.66
C GLY A 17 0.27 -11.51 17.32
N CYS A 18 -0.54 -10.86 16.49
CA CYS A 18 -0.70 -11.27 15.09
C CYS A 18 0.30 -10.48 14.26
N ASP A 19 1.37 -11.10 13.81
CA ASP A 19 2.31 -10.44 12.91
C ASP A 19 1.63 -10.16 11.54
N PHE A 20 1.59 -8.88 11.16
CA PHE A 20 1.00 -8.42 9.91
C PHE A 20 2.02 -7.67 9.07
N HIS A 21 2.42 -8.25 7.94
CA HIS A 21 3.43 -7.66 7.06
C HIS A 21 2.83 -7.34 5.69
N ALA A 22 3.16 -6.16 5.17
CA ALA A 22 2.82 -5.76 3.82
C ALA A 22 4.11 -5.37 3.09
N SER A 23 4.46 -6.13 2.06
CA SER A 23 5.62 -5.89 1.21
C SER A 23 5.18 -5.44 -0.19
N ILE A 24 5.62 -4.27 -0.62
CA ILE A 24 5.25 -3.63 -1.87
C ILE A 24 6.45 -3.70 -2.81
N ASP A 25 6.28 -4.30 -3.99
CA ASP A 25 7.31 -4.27 -5.02
C ASP A 25 7.05 -3.06 -5.94
N LEU A 26 8.06 -2.23 -6.18
CA LEU A 26 7.94 -1.09 -7.08
C LEU A 26 9.24 -0.88 -7.87
N SER A 27 9.16 -0.86 -9.20
CA SER A 27 10.31 -0.51 -10.04
C SER A 27 10.27 0.95 -10.48
N PHE A 28 11.43 1.51 -10.80
CA PHE A 28 11.50 2.87 -11.30
C PHE A 28 10.79 3.04 -12.65
N SER A 29 10.84 2.04 -13.54
CA SER A 29 10.07 2.06 -14.78
C SER A 29 8.56 2.10 -14.54
N HIS A 30 8.05 1.46 -13.48
CA HIS A 30 6.64 1.53 -13.09
C HIS A 30 6.27 2.94 -12.63
N VAL A 31 7.10 3.56 -11.79
CA VAL A 31 6.95 4.96 -11.35
C VAL A 31 6.86 5.89 -12.55
N MET A 32 7.81 5.78 -13.49
CA MET A 32 7.82 6.60 -14.69
C MET A 32 6.61 6.34 -15.59
N ARG A 33 6.14 5.09 -15.69
CA ARG A 33 4.95 4.75 -16.46
C ARG A 33 3.70 5.42 -15.87
N VAL A 34 3.52 5.38 -14.55
CA VAL A 34 2.39 6.04 -13.88
C VAL A 34 2.46 7.56 -14.09
N LEU A 35 3.62 8.17 -13.84
CA LEU A 35 3.84 9.61 -13.99
C LEU A 35 3.69 10.12 -15.43
N ARG A 36 3.80 9.25 -16.44
CA ARG A 36 3.57 9.60 -17.86
C ARG A 36 2.17 9.23 -18.36
N SER A 37 1.46 8.36 -17.65
CA SER A 37 0.12 7.90 -18.05
C SER A 37 -0.92 9.01 -17.92
N LYS A 38 -1.96 9.05 -18.75
CA LYS A 38 -3.11 9.95 -18.52
C LYS A 38 -4.24 9.31 -17.70
N ALA A 39 -4.01 8.09 -17.20
CA ALA A 39 -5.01 7.33 -16.47
C ALA A 39 -5.17 7.89 -15.06
N GLU A 40 -6.39 8.31 -14.72
CA GLU A 40 -6.73 8.80 -13.38
C GLU A 40 -6.74 7.66 -12.35
N SER A 41 -7.07 6.44 -12.77
CA SER A 41 -7.18 5.26 -11.92
C SER A 41 -5.84 4.65 -11.48
N GLY A 42 -4.70 5.18 -11.93
CA GLY A 42 -3.37 4.62 -11.64
C GLY A 42 -3.03 3.37 -12.45
N ILE A 43 -1.85 2.80 -12.19
CA ILE A 43 -1.39 1.54 -12.78
C ILE A 43 -1.05 0.58 -11.64
N PRO A 44 -1.72 -0.58 -11.52
CA PRO A 44 -1.54 -1.46 -10.37
C PRO A 44 -0.15 -2.08 -10.36
N SER A 45 0.50 -2.08 -9.19
CA SER A 45 1.64 -2.94 -8.86
C SER A 45 1.17 -4.14 -8.01
N ARG A 46 2.10 -4.92 -7.48
CA ARG A 46 1.84 -6.06 -6.59
C ARG A 46 2.30 -5.75 -5.17
N ALA A 47 1.49 -6.19 -4.21
CA ALA A 47 1.87 -6.29 -2.81
C ALA A 47 1.73 -7.74 -2.33
N VAL A 48 2.61 -8.13 -1.40
CA VAL A 48 2.51 -9.39 -0.67
C VAL A 48 2.09 -9.05 0.75
N ILE A 49 0.89 -9.50 1.11
CA ILE A 49 0.35 -9.39 2.46
C ILE A 49 0.61 -10.72 3.15
N ARG A 50 1.24 -10.68 4.31
CA ARG A 50 1.55 -11.86 5.12
C ARG A 50 0.90 -11.71 6.49
N LEU A 51 0.07 -12.69 6.83
CA LEU A 51 -0.71 -12.76 8.05
C LEU A 51 -0.27 -14.00 8.84
N GLU A 52 0.10 -13.83 10.10
CA GLU A 52 0.33 -14.97 10.98
C GLU A 52 -0.98 -15.69 11.31
N MET A 53 -0.93 -17.02 11.29
CA MET A 53 -2.03 -17.93 11.53
C MET A 53 -1.69 -18.83 12.73
N ALA A 54 -2.71 -19.24 13.48
CA ALA A 54 -2.52 -20.06 14.68
C ALA A 54 -1.83 -21.41 14.40
N SER A 55 -2.04 -21.98 13.22
CA SER A 55 -1.40 -23.21 12.74
C SER A 55 -1.56 -23.33 11.22
N SER A 56 -0.84 -24.28 10.61
CA SER A 56 -0.92 -24.57 9.17
C SER A 56 -2.28 -25.15 8.77
N GLU A 57 -2.86 -26.00 9.63
CA GLU A 57 -4.23 -26.50 9.46
C GLU A 57 -5.24 -25.35 9.50
N SER A 58 -5.13 -24.44 10.48
CA SER A 58 -6.01 -23.27 10.57
C SER A 58 -5.80 -22.31 9.39
N CYS A 59 -4.58 -22.24 8.85
CA CYS A 59 -4.29 -21.47 7.65
C CYS A 59 -5.09 -22.00 6.46
N GLU A 60 -4.99 -23.30 6.15
CA GLU A 60 -5.70 -23.88 5.00
C GLU A 60 -7.23 -23.82 5.17
N GLU A 61 -7.75 -24.04 6.38
CA GLU A 61 -9.18 -23.93 6.67
C GLU A 61 -9.72 -22.49 6.44
N LYS A 62 -9.00 -21.48 6.93
CA LYS A 62 -9.45 -20.08 6.91
C LYS A 62 -9.04 -19.32 5.65
N LYS A 63 -8.13 -19.86 4.84
CA LYS A 63 -7.54 -19.25 3.65
C LYS A 63 -8.53 -18.60 2.72
N SER A 64 -9.61 -19.30 2.35
CA SER A 64 -10.65 -18.78 1.45
C SER A 64 -11.32 -17.54 2.05
N ARG A 65 -11.67 -17.61 3.34
CA ARG A 65 -12.36 -16.52 4.02
C ARG A 65 -11.48 -15.29 4.19
N VAL A 66 -10.19 -15.48 4.52
CA VAL A 66 -9.22 -14.39 4.54
C VAL A 66 -9.07 -13.76 3.15
N GLY A 67 -9.00 -14.59 2.11
CA GLY A 67 -8.97 -14.15 0.71
C GLY A 67 -10.16 -13.27 0.32
N GLU A 68 -11.37 -13.65 0.73
CA GLU A 68 -12.59 -12.86 0.50
C GLU A 68 -12.53 -11.50 1.18
N ILE A 69 -12.08 -11.44 2.44
CA ILE A 69 -11.92 -10.18 3.17
C ILE A 69 -10.90 -9.29 2.45
N LEU A 70 -9.70 -9.81 2.18
CA LEU A 70 -8.65 -9.06 1.46
C LEU A 70 -9.12 -8.59 0.08
N SER A 71 -9.96 -9.36 -0.62
CA SER A 71 -10.45 -9.00 -1.95
C SER A 71 -11.29 -7.72 -1.97
N ARG A 72 -12.03 -7.43 -0.88
CA ARG A 72 -12.82 -6.20 -0.74
C ARG A 72 -11.92 -4.97 -0.67
N TYR A 73 -10.76 -5.10 -0.03
CA TYR A 73 -9.90 -3.99 0.32
C TYR A 73 -8.68 -3.80 -0.58
N TYR A 74 -8.22 -4.85 -1.26
CA TYR A 74 -7.10 -4.76 -2.21
C TYR A 74 -7.55 -5.08 -3.63
N GLY A 75 -8.55 -5.95 -3.80
CA GLY A 75 -8.92 -6.57 -5.07
C GLY A 75 -8.60 -8.07 -5.03
N ALA A 76 -9.11 -8.83 -6.00
CA ALA A 76 -8.95 -10.28 -6.02
C ALA A 76 -7.46 -10.68 -5.89
N PRO A 77 -7.09 -11.49 -4.86
CA PRO A 77 -5.72 -11.96 -4.72
C PRO A 77 -5.28 -12.79 -5.93
N GLU A 78 -4.09 -12.53 -6.44
CA GLU A 78 -3.44 -13.33 -7.50
C GLU A 78 -3.01 -14.70 -6.97
N SER A 79 -2.67 -14.78 -5.69
CA SER A 79 -2.31 -16.02 -5.03
C SER A 79 -2.61 -15.97 -3.53
N LEU A 80 -2.87 -17.15 -2.95
CA LEU A 80 -3.03 -17.38 -1.52
C LEU A 80 -2.24 -18.65 -1.18
N ILE A 81 -1.21 -18.55 -0.34
CA ILE A 81 -0.29 -19.64 -0.04
C ILE A 81 -0.07 -19.70 1.47
N CYS A 82 -0.33 -20.86 2.07
CA CYS A 82 0.06 -21.13 3.45
C CYS A 82 1.53 -21.57 3.48
N LYS A 83 2.31 -20.97 4.36
CA LYS A 83 3.73 -21.29 4.57
C LYS A 83 4.01 -21.48 6.04
N GLU A 84 4.86 -22.45 6.36
CA GLU A 84 5.44 -22.59 7.68
C GLU A 84 6.86 -22.03 7.68
N GLN A 85 7.18 -21.22 8.69
CA GLN A 85 8.51 -20.65 8.86
C GLN A 85 8.79 -20.45 10.34
N ASN A 86 9.92 -20.99 10.81
CA ASN A 86 10.39 -20.82 12.20
C ASN A 86 9.31 -21.15 13.25
N PHE A 87 8.59 -22.26 13.06
CA PHE A 87 7.48 -22.72 13.92
C PHE A 87 6.20 -21.86 13.91
N SER A 88 6.16 -20.76 13.15
CA SER A 88 4.94 -20.01 12.87
C SER A 88 4.35 -20.40 11.52
N SER A 89 3.03 -20.30 11.40
CA SER A 89 2.30 -20.51 10.15
C SER A 89 1.81 -19.17 9.62
N PHE A 90 1.91 -18.96 8.31
CA PHE A 90 1.55 -17.69 7.69
C PHE A 90 0.70 -17.93 6.45
N LEU A 91 -0.30 -17.07 6.25
CA LEU A 91 -0.95 -16.92 4.97
C LEU A 91 -0.28 -15.77 4.22
N GLU A 92 0.31 -16.07 3.06
CA GLU A 92 0.81 -15.08 2.12
C GLU A 92 -0.19 -14.88 0.97
N ALA A 93 -0.67 -13.66 0.82
CA ALA A 93 -1.58 -13.24 -0.23
C ALA A 93 -0.86 -12.25 -1.17
N THR A 94 -0.77 -12.57 -2.46
CA THR A 94 -0.34 -11.58 -3.47
C THR A 94 -1.58 -10.83 -3.93
N VAL A 95 -1.61 -9.51 -3.75
CA VAL A 95 -2.75 -8.66 -4.07
C VAL A 95 -2.34 -7.51 -4.99
N PRO A 96 -3.25 -7.02 -5.85
CA PRO A 96 -3.00 -5.79 -6.58
C PRO A 96 -2.92 -4.60 -5.63
N LEU A 97 -1.99 -3.70 -5.89
CA LEU A 97 -1.80 -2.46 -5.14
C LEU A 97 -1.89 -1.28 -6.11
N ASN A 98 -2.73 -0.29 -5.80
CA ASN A 98 -2.83 0.88 -6.65
C ASN A 98 -1.56 1.74 -6.57
N VAL A 99 -1.04 2.16 -7.72
CA VAL A 99 0.02 3.16 -7.83
C VAL A 99 -0.51 4.28 -8.72
N SER A 100 -0.73 5.45 -8.15
CA SER A 100 -1.37 6.58 -8.83
C SER A 100 -0.61 7.87 -8.58
N ARG A 101 -0.95 8.93 -9.33
CA ARG A 101 -0.50 10.27 -8.98
C ARG A 101 -1.23 10.76 -7.72
N ARG A 102 -0.60 11.67 -6.98
CA ARG A 102 -1.22 12.34 -5.85
C ARG A 102 -2.55 13.00 -6.27
N GLY A 103 -3.57 12.85 -5.44
CA GLY A 103 -4.93 13.29 -5.73
C GLY A 103 -5.79 12.24 -6.44
N GLY A 104 -5.22 11.11 -6.88
CA GLY A 104 -6.02 9.95 -7.30
C GLY A 104 -6.79 9.36 -6.12
N GLU A 105 -8.04 8.96 -6.36
CA GLU A 105 -8.89 8.37 -5.33
C GLU A 105 -8.31 7.04 -4.82
N LEU A 106 -8.35 6.86 -3.49
CA LEU A 106 -7.94 5.62 -2.83
C LEU A 106 -8.98 4.49 -3.02
N ASN A 107 -10.18 4.75 -3.57
CA ASN A 107 -11.20 3.75 -3.94
C ASN A 107 -11.37 2.61 -2.93
N ASP A 108 -11.63 2.97 -1.67
CA ASP A 108 -11.80 2.03 -0.55
C ASP A 108 -10.61 1.08 -0.32
N LYS A 109 -9.44 1.35 -0.89
CA LYS A 109 -8.22 0.56 -0.71
C LYS A 109 -7.52 0.93 0.58
N ILE A 110 -7.05 -0.08 1.31
CA ILE A 110 -6.33 0.12 2.57
C ILE A 110 -5.00 0.82 2.35
N THR A 111 -4.20 0.37 1.38
CA THR A 111 -2.87 0.92 1.11
C THR A 111 -2.73 1.21 -0.38
N ALA A 112 -2.04 2.30 -0.71
CA ALA A 112 -1.63 2.62 -2.08
C ALA A 112 -0.27 3.32 -2.09
N ILE A 113 0.34 3.39 -3.27
CA ILE A 113 1.46 4.29 -3.53
C ILE A 113 0.96 5.50 -4.29
N GLN A 114 1.26 6.69 -3.78
CA GLN A 114 1.00 7.96 -4.45
C GLN A 114 2.31 8.57 -4.93
N LEU A 115 2.33 9.04 -6.17
CA LEU A 115 3.48 9.65 -6.80
C LEU A 115 3.23 11.14 -7.02
N ASP A 116 4.21 11.97 -6.71
CA ASP A 116 4.15 13.43 -6.94
C ASP A 116 5.44 13.88 -7.63
N GLU A 117 5.34 14.79 -8.59
CA GLU A 117 6.50 15.38 -9.25
C GLU A 117 6.64 16.82 -8.75
N THR A 118 7.70 17.07 -8.00
CA THR A 118 7.94 18.34 -7.31
C THR A 118 9.26 18.96 -7.78
N ALA A 119 9.54 20.18 -7.33
CA ALA A 119 10.84 20.82 -7.57
C ALA A 119 12.02 20.04 -6.95
N GLU A 120 11.77 19.21 -5.92
CA GLU A 120 12.79 18.38 -5.28
C GLU A 120 13.03 17.04 -6.00
N GLY A 121 12.16 16.68 -6.95
CA GLY A 121 12.18 15.42 -7.69
C GLY A 121 10.88 14.64 -7.58
N ILE A 122 10.97 13.33 -7.81
CA ILE A 122 9.82 12.42 -7.76
C ILE A 122 9.63 11.91 -6.34
N GLU A 123 8.53 12.29 -5.69
CA GLU A 123 8.14 11.76 -4.39
C GLU A 123 7.38 10.44 -4.55
N ILE A 124 7.79 9.44 -3.78
CA ILE A 124 7.07 8.18 -3.59
C ILE A 124 6.48 8.19 -2.18
N ARG A 125 5.16 8.17 -2.10
CA ARG A 125 4.40 8.28 -0.87
C ARG A 125 3.65 6.98 -0.61
N VAL A 126 3.74 6.48 0.61
CA VAL A 126 2.85 5.40 1.08
C VAL A 126 1.61 6.08 1.63
N ALA A 127 0.44 5.68 1.12
CA ALA A 127 -0.85 6.17 1.56
C ALA A 127 -1.67 5.04 2.18
N MET A 128 -2.43 5.36 3.22
CA MET A 128 -3.32 4.44 3.93
C MET A 128 -4.69 5.06 4.18
N ASP A 129 -5.74 4.32 3.86
CA ASP A 129 -7.10 4.69 4.25
C ASP A 129 -7.45 4.05 5.60
N ARG A 130 -7.54 4.90 6.64
CA ARG A 130 -7.86 4.48 7.99
C ARG A 130 -9.22 3.80 8.09
N GLY A 131 -10.22 4.32 7.39
CA GLY A 131 -11.59 3.79 7.45
C GLY A 131 -11.68 2.36 6.90
N SER A 132 -11.07 2.13 5.74
CA SER A 132 -10.95 0.80 5.13
C SER A 132 -10.14 -0.14 6.00
N PHE A 133 -9.06 0.32 6.61
CA PHE A 133 -8.29 -0.51 7.54
C PHE A 133 -9.14 -0.92 8.75
N GLU A 134 -9.84 0.03 9.40
CA GLU A 134 -10.72 -0.25 10.54
C GLU A 134 -11.87 -1.21 10.19
N ARG A 135 -12.46 -1.08 8.99
CA ARG A 135 -13.49 -2.02 8.51
C ARG A 135 -12.92 -3.43 8.30
N MET A 136 -11.74 -3.55 7.68
CA MET A 136 -11.05 -4.84 7.54
C MET A 136 -10.72 -5.46 8.90
N GLN A 137 -10.22 -4.65 9.85
CA GLN A 137 -9.95 -5.12 11.21
C GLN A 137 -11.18 -5.73 11.86
N LYS A 138 -12.33 -5.06 11.76
CA LYS A 138 -13.60 -5.55 12.29
C LYS A 138 -14.04 -6.85 11.62
N GLU A 139 -13.94 -6.95 10.29
CA GLU A 139 -14.30 -8.17 9.57
C GLU A 139 -13.38 -9.35 9.93
N MET A 140 -12.08 -9.11 10.10
CA MET A 140 -11.12 -10.12 10.56
C MET A 140 -11.43 -10.57 12.00
N GLU A 141 -11.74 -9.61 12.88
CA GLU A 141 -12.10 -9.87 14.28
C GLU A 141 -13.39 -10.71 14.37
N GLU A 142 -14.42 -10.36 13.60
CA GLU A 142 -15.68 -11.11 13.53
C GLU A 142 -15.50 -12.52 12.95
N ALA A 143 -14.63 -12.68 11.96
CA ALA A 143 -14.43 -13.97 11.29
C ALA A 143 -13.52 -14.92 12.08
N PHE A 144 -12.53 -14.39 12.81
CA PHE A 144 -11.43 -15.20 13.34
C PHE A 144 -11.11 -14.95 14.82
N PHE A 145 -11.79 -14.01 15.48
CA PHE A 145 -11.44 -13.50 16.81
C PHE A 145 -9.99 -12.97 16.88
N GLN A 146 -9.47 -12.54 15.74
CA GLN A 146 -8.13 -11.98 15.57
C GLN A 146 -8.24 -10.63 14.88
N LYS A 147 -7.61 -9.61 15.47
CA LYS A 147 -7.67 -8.24 14.99
C LYS A 147 -6.25 -7.79 14.62
N PRO A 148 -5.93 -7.62 13.33
CA PRO A 148 -4.66 -7.03 12.94
C PRO A 148 -4.57 -5.61 13.49
N GLU A 149 -3.62 -5.30 14.37
CA GLU A 149 -3.47 -3.92 14.87
C GLU A 149 -2.44 -3.14 14.05
N VAL A 150 -2.60 -1.82 13.97
CA VAL A 150 -1.63 -0.95 13.30
C VAL A 150 -0.25 -1.08 13.95
N LYS A 151 -0.19 -1.24 15.27
CA LYS A 151 1.08 -1.39 15.99
C LYS A 151 1.88 -2.63 15.58
N ASP A 152 1.20 -3.65 15.04
CA ASP A 152 1.77 -4.92 14.59
C ASP A 152 1.97 -4.93 13.06
N LEU A 153 1.53 -3.87 12.36
CA LEU A 153 1.75 -3.71 10.93
C LEU A 153 3.21 -3.34 10.65
N SER A 154 3.85 -4.13 9.79
CA SER A 154 5.15 -3.84 9.19
C SER A 154 4.99 -3.58 7.69
N LEU A 155 5.24 -2.34 7.27
CA LEU A 155 5.18 -1.92 5.87
C LEU A 155 6.58 -1.82 5.27
N ASN A 156 6.78 -2.50 4.16
CA ASN A 156 8.05 -2.60 3.45
C ASN A 156 7.87 -2.28 1.97
N LEU A 157 8.65 -1.34 1.45
CA LEU A 157 8.73 -1.00 0.03
C LEU A 157 10.06 -1.52 -0.53
N ARG A 158 9.99 -2.50 -1.44
CA ARG A 158 11.12 -3.00 -2.21
C ARG A 158 11.21 -2.20 -3.50
N PHE A 159 12.06 -1.19 -3.49
CA PHE A 159 12.24 -0.30 -4.62
C PHE A 159 13.40 -0.77 -5.52
N HIS A 160 13.09 -1.11 -6.76
CA HIS A 160 14.06 -1.62 -7.74
C HIS A 160 14.44 -0.53 -8.75
N ASN A 161 15.72 -0.17 -8.78
CA ASN A 161 16.26 0.65 -9.85
C ASN A 161 16.51 -0.19 -11.10
N ASP A 162 15.53 -0.28 -11.98
CA ASP A 162 15.67 -0.87 -13.32
C ASP A 162 16.12 0.14 -14.38
N ALA A 163 16.61 1.34 -14.00
CA ALA A 163 17.27 2.24 -14.93
C ALA A 163 18.71 1.81 -15.21
N ARG A 164 19.27 2.29 -16.32
CA ARG A 164 20.69 2.16 -16.64
C ARG A 164 21.58 3.15 -15.87
N GLN A 165 20.97 4.13 -15.19
CA GLN A 165 21.67 5.17 -14.44
C GLN A 165 21.54 4.97 -12.93
N THR A 166 22.55 5.41 -12.17
CA THR A 166 22.43 5.53 -10.71
C THR A 166 21.45 6.65 -10.38
N LEU A 167 20.45 6.35 -9.56
CA LEU A 167 19.48 7.32 -9.06
C LEU A 167 20.00 7.94 -7.75
N ILE A 168 19.95 9.27 -7.66
CA ILE A 168 20.16 10.00 -6.42
C ILE A 168 18.82 10.15 -5.73
N SER A 169 18.69 9.60 -4.53
CA SER A 169 17.46 9.69 -3.75
C SER A 169 17.71 10.17 -2.33
N SER A 170 16.65 10.60 -1.63
CA SER A 170 16.65 10.78 -0.19
C SER A 170 15.45 10.12 0.46
N THR A 171 15.59 9.84 1.75
CA THR A 171 14.55 9.22 2.57
C THR A 171 14.63 9.73 4.00
N LYS A 172 13.55 9.57 4.78
CA LYS A 172 13.46 9.99 6.18
C LYS A 172 12.49 9.10 6.96
N PHE A 173 12.74 8.91 8.26
CA PHE A 173 11.89 8.15 9.18
C PHE A 173 11.66 6.68 8.78
N VAL A 174 12.65 6.04 8.16
CA VAL A 174 12.56 4.65 7.68
C VAL A 174 13.81 3.86 8.06
N TYR A 175 13.76 2.55 7.83
CA TYR A 175 14.93 1.69 7.74
C TYR A 175 15.22 1.39 6.27
N VAL A 176 16.47 1.58 5.83
CA VAL A 176 16.93 1.19 4.49
C VAL A 176 17.94 0.06 4.59
N ASP A 177 17.64 -1.07 3.97
CA ASP A 177 18.45 -2.29 4.04
C ASP A 177 18.79 -2.63 5.52
N ASN A 178 17.76 -2.61 6.38
CA ASN A 178 17.82 -2.79 7.84
C ASN A 178 18.62 -1.75 8.63
N ARG A 179 19.05 -0.64 8.03
CA ARG A 179 19.72 0.46 8.74
C ARG A 179 18.75 1.60 9.03
N PRO A 180 18.64 2.06 10.30
CA PRO A 180 17.74 3.16 10.64
C PRO A 180 18.22 4.48 10.07
N LEU A 181 17.32 5.23 9.43
CA LEU A 181 17.54 6.58 8.90
C LEU A 181 16.49 7.52 9.52
N PRO A 182 16.73 8.03 10.75
CA PRO A 182 15.76 8.86 11.48
C PRO A 182 15.64 10.28 10.93
N MET A 183 16.62 10.74 10.15
CA MET A 183 16.65 12.07 9.52
C MET A 183 16.78 11.92 8.00
N GLU A 184 16.59 13.03 7.28
CA GLU A 184 16.80 13.02 5.83
C GLU A 184 18.22 12.54 5.49
N SER A 185 18.28 11.49 4.70
CA SER A 185 19.53 10.81 4.35
C SER A 185 19.57 10.54 2.85
N LYS A 186 20.72 10.80 2.23
CA LYS A 186 20.95 10.50 0.81
C LYS A 186 21.15 9.00 0.61
N VAL A 187 20.48 8.45 -0.40
CA VAL A 187 20.62 7.05 -0.82
C VAL A 187 20.90 7.04 -2.32
N ASN A 188 22.05 6.48 -2.70
CA ASN A 188 22.38 6.25 -4.11
C ASN A 188 21.93 4.83 -4.49
N LEU A 189 21.19 4.73 -5.59
CA LEU A 189 20.65 3.48 -6.09
C LEU A 189 21.33 3.16 -7.42
N ASP A 190 22.31 2.27 -7.41
CA ASP A 190 23.01 1.87 -8.63
C ASP A 190 22.09 1.07 -9.57
N PRO A 191 22.38 1.02 -10.88
CA PRO A 191 21.61 0.24 -11.85
C PRO A 191 21.41 -1.21 -11.41
N GLY A 192 20.18 -1.71 -11.48
CA GLY A 192 19.80 -3.06 -11.08
C GLY A 192 19.69 -3.28 -9.57
N ARG A 193 20.03 -2.29 -8.74
CA ARG A 193 19.93 -2.42 -7.28
C ARG A 193 18.47 -2.38 -6.82
N THR A 194 18.13 -3.29 -5.93
CA THR A 194 16.90 -3.21 -5.11
C THR A 194 17.28 -2.73 -3.72
N VAL A 195 16.53 -1.77 -3.19
CA VAL A 195 16.60 -1.37 -1.78
C VAL A 195 15.33 -1.72 -1.06
N GLU A 196 15.48 -2.12 0.20
CA GLU A 196 14.37 -2.43 1.09
C GLU A 196 14.12 -1.25 2.03
N ILE A 197 12.96 -0.62 1.91
CA ILE A 197 12.57 0.56 2.70
C ILE A 197 11.43 0.16 3.63
N ARG A 198 11.74 -0.08 4.89
CA ARG A 198 10.75 -0.42 5.92
C ARG A 198 10.35 0.83 6.71
N LEU A 199 9.06 1.08 6.86
CA LEU A 199 8.58 2.16 7.71
C LEU A 199 9.05 1.98 9.15
N SER A 200 9.43 3.09 9.80
CA SER A 200 9.54 3.11 11.26
C SER A 200 8.17 3.11 11.91
N ASP A 201 8.09 2.79 13.20
CA ASP A 201 6.84 2.84 13.98
C ASP A 201 6.22 4.24 13.93
N VAL A 202 7.05 5.28 14.05
CA VAL A 202 6.63 6.69 13.94
C VAL A 202 6.06 6.97 12.55
N ALA A 203 6.73 6.52 11.48
CA ALA A 203 6.26 6.73 10.11
C ALA A 203 4.96 5.98 9.82
N ARG A 204 4.82 4.74 10.29
CA ARG A 204 3.61 3.94 10.16
C ARG A 204 2.43 4.60 10.89
N ASP A 205 2.62 4.98 12.15
CA ASP A 205 1.57 5.60 12.95
C ASP A 205 1.16 6.95 12.35
N TYR A 206 2.13 7.71 11.83
CA TYR A 206 1.87 8.93 11.08
C TYR A 206 1.05 8.66 9.81
N VAL A 207 1.40 7.66 9.00
CA VAL A 207 0.63 7.29 7.80
C VAL A 207 -0.79 6.88 8.17
N TYR A 208 -0.99 6.10 9.24
CA TYR A 208 -2.32 5.70 9.69
C TYR A 208 -3.17 6.88 10.16
N GLN A 209 -2.56 7.88 10.82
CA GLN A 209 -3.27 9.05 11.35
C GLN A 209 -3.51 10.14 10.29
N GLN A 210 -2.51 10.39 9.44
CA GLN A 210 -2.48 11.52 8.49
C GLN A 210 -2.77 11.09 7.05
N GLY A 211 -2.89 9.78 6.81
CA GLY A 211 -3.26 9.19 5.52
C GLY A 211 -2.11 8.98 4.54
N ALA A 212 -1.01 9.74 4.62
CA ALA A 212 0.14 9.51 3.73
C ALA A 212 1.47 10.10 4.24
N LEU A 213 2.59 9.50 3.80
CA LEU A 213 3.95 9.99 4.05
C LEU A 213 4.87 9.72 2.85
N THR A 214 5.72 10.68 2.50
CA THR A 214 6.81 10.50 1.53
C THR A 214 7.91 9.63 2.14
N VAL A 215 8.16 8.47 1.54
CA VAL A 215 9.14 7.49 2.02
C VAL A 215 10.43 7.48 1.19
N LEU A 216 10.36 7.95 -0.05
CA LEU A 216 11.52 8.07 -0.94
C LEU A 216 11.30 9.24 -1.88
N THR A 217 12.32 10.08 -2.06
CA THR A 217 12.34 11.12 -3.08
C THR A 217 13.48 10.83 -4.05
N VAL A 218 13.19 10.59 -5.32
CA VAL A 218 14.21 10.45 -6.37
C VAL A 218 14.51 11.85 -6.91
N LYS A 219 15.66 12.41 -6.54
CA LYS A 219 16.05 13.79 -6.84
C LYS A 219 16.63 13.96 -8.24
N GLY A 220 17.22 12.91 -8.81
CA GLY A 220 17.82 12.95 -10.14
C GLY A 220 18.66 11.72 -10.45
N THR A 221 19.41 11.78 -11.55
CA THR A 221 20.42 10.78 -11.90
C THR A 221 21.81 11.32 -11.60
N VAL A 222 22.78 10.44 -11.30
CA VAL A 222 24.19 10.86 -11.08
C VAL A 222 24.78 11.57 -12.30
N GLU A 223 24.36 11.17 -13.51
CA GLU A 223 24.79 11.79 -14.77
C GLU A 223 24.09 13.12 -15.08
N GLY A 224 23.13 13.56 -14.25
CA GLY A 224 22.34 14.76 -14.49
C GLY A 224 21.34 14.65 -15.64
N LYS A 225 21.14 13.45 -16.19
CA LYS A 225 20.13 13.17 -17.22
C LYS A 225 18.73 13.43 -16.67
N PRO A 226 17.86 14.13 -17.41
CA PRO A 226 16.48 14.34 -17.01
C PRO A 226 15.71 13.01 -17.02
N PHE A 227 14.69 12.88 -16.18
CA PHE A 227 13.91 11.64 -16.08
C PHE A 227 13.19 11.26 -17.39
N SER A 228 12.99 12.20 -18.32
CA SER A 228 12.47 11.95 -19.66
C SER A 228 13.39 11.08 -20.51
N GLU A 229 14.70 11.15 -20.28
CA GLU A 229 15.76 10.50 -21.08
C GLU A 229 16.34 9.24 -20.43
N VAL A 230 15.77 8.79 -19.31
CA VAL A 230 16.21 7.57 -18.63
C VAL A 230 15.91 6.34 -19.48
N GLU A 231 16.93 5.52 -19.67
CA GLU A 231 16.84 4.21 -20.31
C GLU A 231 16.73 3.12 -19.25
N PHE A 232 16.00 2.05 -19.58
CA PHE A 232 15.77 0.94 -18.66
C PHE A 232 16.58 -0.30 -19.03
N LEU A 233 16.87 -1.11 -18.02
CA LEU A 233 17.36 -2.47 -18.18
C LEU A 233 16.23 -3.33 -18.77
N PRO A 234 16.56 -4.34 -19.61
CA PRO A 234 15.56 -5.27 -20.09
C PRO A 234 14.92 -5.99 -18.90
N ALA A 235 13.61 -6.22 -18.97
CA ALA A 235 12.94 -7.05 -17.98
C ALA A 235 13.58 -8.45 -17.99
N PRO A 236 13.82 -9.07 -16.83
CA PRO A 236 14.32 -10.44 -16.80
C PRO A 236 13.35 -11.33 -17.57
N GLU A 237 13.85 -12.03 -18.59
CA GLU A 237 13.05 -12.99 -19.35
C GLU A 237 12.48 -14.02 -18.36
N LYS A 238 11.15 -14.04 -18.22
CA LYS A 238 10.48 -15.13 -17.50
C LYS A 238 10.76 -16.41 -18.29
N GLN A 239 11.56 -17.31 -17.74
CA GLN A 239 11.73 -18.64 -18.31
C GLN A 239 10.34 -19.28 -18.46
N PRO A 240 9.97 -19.78 -19.65
CA PRO A 240 8.67 -20.40 -19.83
C PRO A 240 8.61 -21.68 -18.99
N ASN A 241 7.73 -21.68 -17.99
CA ASN A 241 7.30 -22.89 -17.30
C ASN A 241 6.78 -23.87 -18.36
N THR A 242 7.59 -24.86 -18.69
CA THR A 242 7.22 -25.94 -19.60
C THR A 242 6.29 -26.87 -18.83
N THR A 243 4.98 -26.60 -18.89
CA THR A 243 3.96 -27.56 -18.45
C THR A 243 3.31 -28.15 -19.70
N ALA A 244 3.39 -29.47 -19.78
CA ALA A 244 2.91 -30.29 -20.88
C ALA A 244 1.45 -30.01 -21.26
N GLN A 245 1.20 -29.92 -22.57
CA GLN A 245 -0.13 -30.05 -23.17
C GLN A 245 -0.74 -31.41 -22.83
N PRO A 246 -2.07 -31.46 -22.74
CA PRO A 246 -2.80 -32.37 -23.61
C PRO A 246 -3.77 -31.63 -24.54
N SER A 247 -3.87 -32.17 -25.75
CA SER A 247 -4.63 -31.73 -26.92
C SER A 247 -6.16 -31.61 -26.70
N PRO A 248 -6.86 -30.85 -27.56
CA PRO A 248 -8.29 -30.55 -27.42
C PRO A 248 -9.20 -31.61 -28.07
N SER A 249 -10.43 -31.70 -27.57
CA SER A 249 -11.56 -32.32 -28.28
C SER A 249 -12.71 -31.32 -28.43
N THR A 250 -13.31 -31.38 -29.60
CA THR A 250 -14.29 -30.52 -30.30
C THR A 250 -15.74 -30.57 -29.75
N VAL A 251 -16.37 -29.40 -29.47
CA VAL A 251 -17.46 -28.66 -30.22
C VAL A 251 -18.65 -29.50 -30.80
N PRO A 252 -19.95 -29.05 -30.92
CA PRO A 252 -20.52 -27.67 -31.05
C PRO A 252 -21.96 -27.31 -30.48
N THR A 253 -22.29 -25.99 -30.54
CA THR A 253 -23.60 -25.27 -30.78
C THR A 253 -24.83 -25.50 -29.85
N ASP A 254 -25.72 -24.54 -29.57
CA ASP A 254 -26.38 -23.55 -30.46
C ASP A 254 -27.10 -22.39 -29.71
N LYS A 255 -27.23 -21.25 -30.41
CA LYS A 255 -28.27 -20.17 -30.47
C LYS A 255 -28.96 -19.46 -29.28
N GLY A 256 -29.03 -18.12 -29.48
CA GLY A 256 -30.16 -17.22 -29.18
C GLY A 256 -29.93 -16.26 -27.99
N THR A 257 -30.22 -14.96 -27.96
CA THR A 257 -30.96 -14.03 -28.82
C THR A 257 -30.63 -12.58 -28.38
N GLN A 258 -30.81 -11.62 -29.29
CA GLN A 258 -30.69 -10.16 -29.13
C GLN A 258 -31.59 -9.56 -28.01
N GLY A 259 -31.19 -8.39 -27.48
CA GLY A 259 -32.07 -7.53 -26.69
C GLY A 259 -31.41 -6.25 -26.15
N GLN A 260 -31.46 -5.19 -26.96
CA GLN A 260 -31.59 -3.75 -26.69
C GLN A 260 -31.10 -3.07 -25.39
N ALA A 261 -30.50 -1.90 -25.64
CA ALA A 261 -30.13 -0.83 -24.72
C ALA A 261 -31.32 -0.14 -24.03
N SER A 262 -31.07 0.44 -22.86
CA SER A 262 -31.67 1.71 -22.41
C SER A 262 -30.80 2.36 -21.34
N SER A 263 -30.45 3.61 -21.60
CA SER A 263 -29.88 4.60 -20.69
C SER A 263 -30.92 5.09 -19.69
N GLU A 264 -30.51 5.40 -18.46
CA GLU A 264 -31.12 6.50 -17.70
C GLU A 264 -30.17 6.98 -16.60
N GLY A 265 -29.84 8.28 -16.67
CA GLY A 265 -29.07 8.99 -15.66
C GLY A 265 -29.97 9.43 -14.51
N SER A 266 -29.41 9.43 -13.31
CA SER A 266 -30.04 10.04 -12.13
C SER A 266 -29.01 10.92 -11.44
N SER A 267 -29.12 12.22 -11.67
CA SER A 267 -28.48 13.26 -10.89
C SER A 267 -29.33 13.53 -9.66
N GLY A 268 -28.90 13.04 -8.50
CA GLY A 268 -29.44 13.42 -7.20
C GLY A 268 -29.02 14.86 -6.82
N PRO A 269 -29.82 15.58 -6.02
CA PRO A 269 -29.59 16.99 -5.71
C PRO A 269 -28.43 17.18 -4.72
N ALA A 270 -27.71 18.28 -4.92
CA ALA A 270 -26.63 18.74 -4.06
C ALA A 270 -27.12 19.01 -2.62
N ASP A 271 -26.26 18.66 -1.65
CA ASP A 271 -26.48 18.79 -0.21
C ASP A 271 -26.75 20.24 0.20
N VAL A 272 -27.92 20.46 0.81
CA VAL A 272 -28.45 21.75 1.32
C VAL A 272 -27.53 22.39 2.39
N ARG A 273 -26.58 21.63 2.95
CA ARG A 273 -25.65 22.11 4.01
C ARG A 273 -24.54 23.06 3.54
N LEU A 274 -24.41 23.30 2.23
CA LEU A 274 -23.36 24.17 1.66
C LEU A 274 -23.86 25.57 1.27
N GLN A 275 -25.14 25.90 1.43
CA GLN A 275 -25.69 27.18 0.97
C GLN A 275 -25.58 28.35 1.98
N ASN A 276 -25.16 28.10 3.22
CA ASN A 276 -25.17 29.12 4.29
C ASN A 276 -23.81 29.34 4.98
N LYS A 277 -22.69 29.18 4.27
CA LYS A 277 -21.38 29.61 4.78
C LYS A 277 -20.97 30.91 4.10
N ASP A 278 -20.88 31.97 4.90
CA ASP A 278 -20.35 33.26 4.47
C ASP A 278 -18.83 33.16 4.30
N PHE A 279 -18.41 32.78 3.09
CA PHE A 279 -17.01 32.58 2.73
C PHE A 279 -16.19 33.89 2.79
N GLU A 280 -16.83 35.05 2.70
CA GLU A 280 -16.17 36.35 2.84
C GLU A 280 -15.81 36.64 4.31
N ALA A 281 -16.65 36.25 5.26
CA ALA A 281 -16.33 36.35 6.69
C ALA A 281 -15.13 35.45 7.09
N ILE A 282 -14.97 34.29 6.44
CA ILE A 282 -13.84 33.38 6.68
C ILE A 282 -12.55 33.95 6.08
N LYS A 283 -12.62 34.60 4.93
CA LYS A 283 -11.48 35.23 4.26
C LYS A 283 -10.92 36.40 5.06
N GLY A 284 -11.79 37.22 5.67
CA GLY A 284 -11.38 38.32 6.56
C GLY A 284 -10.60 37.84 7.78
N LYS A 285 -11.10 36.80 8.47
CA LYS A 285 -10.39 36.22 9.64
C LYS A 285 -9.04 35.60 9.29
N MET A 286 -8.89 35.07 8.07
CA MET A 286 -7.63 34.47 7.65
C MET A 286 -6.56 35.53 7.35
N GLN A 287 -6.95 36.69 6.80
CA GLN A 287 -6.02 37.81 6.61
C GLN A 287 -5.59 38.47 7.93
N GLU A 288 -6.47 38.49 8.92
CA GLU A 288 -6.17 39.03 10.26
C GLU A 288 -5.10 38.17 10.98
N LEU A 289 -5.17 36.85 10.86
CA LEU A 289 -4.18 35.93 11.44
C LEU A 289 -2.80 36.04 10.77
N ILE A 290 -2.74 36.25 9.45
CA ILE A 290 -1.48 36.41 8.71
C ILE A 290 -0.76 37.71 9.13
N HIS A 291 -1.50 38.77 9.44
CA HIS A 291 -0.92 40.01 9.93
C HIS A 291 -0.47 39.93 11.40
N GLN A 292 -1.08 39.06 12.21
CA GLN A 292 -0.69 38.88 13.60
C GLN A 292 0.62 38.09 13.75
N GLU A 293 0.91 37.12 12.86
CA GLU A 293 2.18 36.38 12.87
C GLU A 293 3.37 37.22 12.38
N SER A 294 3.14 38.17 11.46
CA SER A 294 4.22 39.04 10.95
C SER A 294 4.70 40.10 11.96
N ALA A 295 3.96 40.33 13.05
CA ALA A 295 4.36 41.22 14.14
C ALA A 295 5.21 40.53 15.23
N ILE A 296 5.28 39.20 15.26
CA ILE A 296 5.96 38.42 16.31
C ILE A 296 7.36 37.96 15.85
N GLY A 297 7.65 37.96 14.54
CA GLY A 297 8.97 37.60 13.97
C GLY A 297 10.00 38.73 13.92
N GLY A 298 9.74 39.86 14.57
CA GLY A 298 10.59 41.06 14.59
C GLY A 298 11.08 41.42 15.99
N MET A 299 11.61 40.44 16.74
CA MET A 299 12.44 40.65 17.93
C MET A 299 13.56 39.62 17.98
#